data_AF-E1EWV7-F1
#
_entry.id   AF-E1EWV7-F1
#
_cell.length_a   1.000
_cell.length_b   1.000
_cell.length_c   1.000
_cell.angle_alpha   90.00
_cell.angle_beta   90.00
_cell.angle_gamma   90.00
#
_symmetry.space_group_name_H-M   'P 1'
#
loop_
_entity.id
_entity.type
_entity.pdbx_description
1 polymer ?
#
loop_
_entity_poly.entity_id
_entity_poly.type
_entity_poly.pdbx_seq_one_letter_code
_entity_poly.pdbx_strand_id
1 'polypeptide(L)'
;MEDWLPVSPSVEYLNKMSENIGVNCSWTQISAPQLAPEHSEQYPVLLFFYPIRPTSDVYNGDATFSGLITNIQPVHPYTHVPFGLLTALCNYLPVASTLQRLISELSPYPPPHRGLYLTRNYHLRDLHNKVVRSLGHDPDDLFLKCHYSLFILPHGTIQPIELCSYKVSPSQDTSTNELLARLYEQDIPFRIFIPRIE
;
A
#
# COMPACT_ATOMS: atom_id res chain seq x y z
N MET A 1 11.47 5.55 23.63
CA MET A 1 11.54 4.89 22.32
C MET A 1 10.51 5.58 21.46
N GLU A 2 10.91 6.17 20.33
CA GLU A 2 9.98 6.93 19.48
C GLU A 2 9.05 5.99 18.73
N ASP A 3 7.81 6.41 18.56
CA ASP A 3 6.79 5.68 17.81
C ASP A 3 6.90 5.96 16.30
N TRP A 4 6.07 5.32 15.48
CA TRP A 4 5.98 5.57 14.04
C TRP A 4 5.53 7.02 13.76
N LEU A 5 6.29 7.74 12.93
CA LEU A 5 5.97 9.12 12.57
C LEU A 5 4.91 9.17 11.44
N PRO A 6 4.01 10.16 11.44
CA PRO A 6 3.07 10.35 10.35
C PRO A 6 3.82 10.69 9.06
N VAL A 7 3.35 10.16 7.93
CA VAL A 7 3.90 10.47 6.61
C VAL A 7 2.80 10.48 5.58
N SER A 8 2.83 11.48 4.70
CA SER A 8 2.01 11.49 3.51
C SER A 8 2.68 10.63 2.42
N PRO A 9 1.93 9.81 1.66
CA PRO A 9 2.49 9.06 0.54
C PRO A 9 2.99 10.02 -0.54
N SER A 10 4.25 9.86 -0.93
CA SER A 10 4.92 10.63 -1.97
C SER A 10 5.93 9.76 -2.71
N VAL A 11 6.30 10.15 -3.94
CA VAL A 11 7.31 9.43 -4.74
C VAL A 11 8.65 9.39 -4.00
N GLU A 12 9.06 10.50 -3.39
CA GLU A 12 10.32 10.63 -2.66
C GLU A 12 10.38 9.69 -1.46
N TYR A 13 9.27 9.57 -0.71
CA TYR A 13 9.19 8.64 0.40
C TYR A 13 9.28 7.19 -0.07
N LEU A 14 8.49 6.81 -1.08
CA LEU A 14 8.45 5.43 -1.58
C LEU A 14 9.81 5.01 -2.16
N ASN A 15 10.45 5.88 -2.95
CA ASN A 15 11.79 5.65 -3.51
C ASN A 15 12.85 5.49 -2.41
N LYS A 16 12.93 6.44 -1.47
CA LYS A 16 13.90 6.36 -0.36
C LYS A 16 13.69 5.12 0.50
N MET A 17 12.44 4.73 0.75
CA MET A 17 12.16 3.52 1.53
C MET A 17 12.53 2.26 0.75
N SER A 18 12.19 2.16 -0.54
CA SER A 18 12.61 1.06 -1.43
C SER A 18 14.14 0.88 -1.43
N GLU A 19 14.88 1.98 -1.57
CA GLU A 19 16.34 1.98 -1.50
C GLU A 19 16.85 1.50 -0.13
N ASN A 20 16.31 2.05 0.97
CA ASN A 20 16.74 1.68 2.33
C ASN A 20 16.46 0.22 2.69
N ILE A 21 15.46 -0.42 2.08
CA ILE A 21 15.21 -1.86 2.24
C ILE A 21 15.94 -2.72 1.20
N GLY A 22 16.81 -2.12 0.37
CA GLY A 22 17.66 -2.81 -0.59
C GLY A 22 16.91 -3.35 -1.81
N VAL A 23 15.85 -2.68 -2.25
CA VAL A 23 15.07 -3.05 -3.44
C VAL A 23 15.30 -2.02 -4.54
N ASN A 24 15.83 -2.46 -5.69
CA ASN A 24 16.01 -1.63 -6.88
C ASN A 24 14.65 -1.41 -7.56
N CYS A 25 13.93 -0.38 -7.14
CA CYS A 25 12.60 -0.05 -7.62
C CYS A 25 12.38 1.46 -7.50
N SER A 26 11.91 2.08 -8.57
CA SER A 26 11.41 3.45 -8.54
C SER A 26 9.89 3.48 -8.58
N TRP A 27 9.33 4.58 -8.08
CA TRP A 27 7.90 4.84 -8.00
C TRP A 27 7.54 6.04 -8.85
N THR A 28 6.36 6.00 -9.44
CA THR A 28 5.78 7.14 -10.16
C THR A 28 4.37 7.36 -9.65
N GLN A 29 4.01 8.64 -9.43
CA GLN A 29 2.63 9.01 -9.19
C GLN A 29 1.92 9.23 -10.52
N ILE A 30 0.73 8.66 -10.67
CA ILE A 30 -0.10 8.82 -11.87
C ILE A 30 -1.46 9.40 -11.49
N SER A 31 -2.13 9.96 -12.50
CA SER A 31 -3.50 10.47 -12.39
C SER A 31 -4.51 9.40 -12.84
N ALA A 32 -5.74 9.46 -12.34
CA ALA A 32 -6.78 8.51 -12.72
C ALA A 32 -7.07 8.43 -14.24
N PRO A 33 -7.01 9.53 -15.04
CA PRO A 33 -7.14 9.43 -16.49
C PRO A 33 -6.10 8.51 -17.16
N GLN A 34 -4.93 8.32 -16.54
CA GLN A 34 -3.90 7.40 -17.05
C GLN A 34 -4.23 5.92 -16.78
N LEU A 35 -5.28 5.63 -16.01
CA LEU A 35 -5.78 4.28 -15.71
C LEU A 35 -6.89 3.81 -16.66
N ALA A 36 -7.13 4.52 -17.77
CA ALA A 36 -8.15 4.12 -18.74
C ALA A 36 -8.06 2.61 -19.07
N PRO A 37 -9.18 1.90 -19.32
CA PRO A 37 -9.21 0.44 -19.45
C PRO A 37 -8.23 -0.14 -20.49
N GLU A 38 -7.90 0.65 -21.50
CA GLU A 38 -6.88 0.34 -22.53
C GLU A 38 -5.42 0.34 -22.01
N HIS A 39 -5.18 0.90 -20.82
CA HIS A 39 -3.89 1.03 -20.16
C HIS A 39 -3.81 0.27 -18.82
N SER A 40 -4.92 -0.26 -18.28
CA SER A 40 -4.93 -0.88 -16.95
C SER A 40 -4.12 -2.18 -16.88
N GLU A 41 -3.99 -2.92 -17.98
CA GLU A 41 -3.14 -4.12 -18.07
C GLU A 41 -1.63 -3.80 -18.04
N GLN A 42 -1.25 -2.53 -18.19
CA GLN A 42 0.14 -2.09 -18.20
C GLN A 42 0.72 -1.93 -16.78
N TYR A 43 -0.14 -1.87 -15.76
CA TYR A 43 0.26 -1.65 -14.38
C TYR A 43 0.03 -2.92 -13.57
N PRO A 44 1.06 -3.78 -13.42
CA PRO A 44 0.95 -5.02 -12.65
C PRO A 44 0.66 -4.76 -11.16
N VAL A 45 0.94 -3.55 -10.69
CA VAL A 45 0.63 -3.09 -9.34
C VAL A 45 0.13 -1.64 -9.37
N LEU A 46 -0.97 -1.37 -8.68
CA LEU A 46 -1.53 -0.04 -8.44
C LEU A 46 -1.75 0.17 -6.94
N LEU A 47 -1.07 1.14 -6.36
CA LEU A 47 -1.19 1.48 -4.95
C LEU A 47 -1.92 2.82 -4.78
N PHE A 48 -3.16 2.75 -4.32
CA PHE A 48 -3.99 3.90 -3.99
C PHE A 48 -3.83 4.28 -2.53
N PHE A 49 -3.77 5.58 -2.25
CA PHE A 49 -3.96 6.13 -0.93
C PHE A 49 -5.10 7.15 -0.94
N TYR A 50 -5.87 7.19 0.14
CA TYR A 50 -6.95 8.17 0.36
C TYR A 50 -7.09 8.46 1.86
N PRO A 51 -7.43 9.70 2.27
CA PRO A 51 -7.58 10.06 3.67
C PRO A 51 -8.65 9.24 4.40
N ILE A 52 -8.43 8.99 5.68
CA ILE A 52 -9.45 8.37 6.54
C ILE A 52 -10.59 9.37 6.74
N ARG A 53 -11.83 8.99 6.41
CA ARG A 53 -13.03 9.75 6.80
C ARG A 53 -13.69 9.14 8.04
N PRO A 54 -14.27 9.95 8.94
CA PRO A 54 -14.94 9.44 10.14
C PRO A 54 -16.28 8.71 9.91
N THR A 55 -16.71 8.50 8.66
CA THR A 55 -18.05 7.94 8.37
C THR A 55 -18.10 6.44 8.61
N SER A 56 -19.22 6.03 9.22
CA SER A 56 -19.43 4.81 10.01
C SER A 56 -19.62 3.49 9.25
N ASP A 57 -19.64 3.50 7.92
CA ASP A 57 -19.90 2.29 7.12
C ASP A 57 -18.58 1.56 6.84
N VAL A 58 -18.02 0.99 7.91
CA VAL A 58 -16.74 0.28 7.91
C VAL A 58 -16.99 -1.22 7.79
N TYR A 59 -16.49 -1.84 6.73
CA TYR A 59 -16.50 -3.30 6.60
C TYR A 59 -15.08 -3.85 6.45
N ASN A 60 -14.63 -4.61 7.47
CA ASN A 60 -13.48 -5.49 7.36
C ASN A 60 -13.95 -6.75 6.64
N GLY A 61 -13.74 -6.83 5.33
CA GLY A 61 -14.19 -7.98 4.57
C GLY A 61 -13.38 -9.23 4.83
N ASP A 62 -14.08 -10.37 4.83
CA ASP A 62 -13.50 -11.72 4.81
C ASP A 62 -12.93 -12.01 3.42
N ALA A 63 -11.85 -11.33 3.05
CA ALA A 63 -11.14 -11.66 1.82
C ALA A 63 -10.52 -13.07 1.96
N THR A 64 -10.93 -14.00 1.10
CA THR A 64 -10.29 -15.31 0.98
C THR A 64 -8.92 -15.14 0.31
N PHE A 65 -7.88 -15.04 1.12
CA PHE A 65 -6.52 -14.86 0.62
C PHE A 65 -5.97 -16.17 0.05
N SER A 66 -5.51 -16.13 -1.21
CA SER A 66 -4.59 -17.15 -1.70
C SER A 66 -3.29 -17.09 -0.88
N GLY A 67 -2.79 -18.25 -0.42
CA GLY A 67 -1.55 -18.35 0.35
C GLY A 67 -0.30 -17.85 -0.40
N LEU A 68 -0.43 -17.56 -1.70
CA LEU A 68 0.62 -17.02 -2.56
C LEU A 68 0.81 -15.50 -2.41
N ILE A 69 -0.14 -14.80 -1.77
CA ILE A 69 -0.13 -13.33 -1.69
C ILE A 69 0.28 -12.87 -0.30
N THR A 70 1.28 -11.98 -0.27
CA THR A 70 1.72 -11.34 0.96
C THR A 70 0.87 -10.11 1.21
N ASN A 71 -0.22 -10.27 1.97
CA ASN A 71 -1.02 -9.15 2.47
C ASN A 71 -0.56 -8.74 3.87
N ILE A 72 -0.13 -7.48 4.08
CA ILE A 72 0.27 -6.93 5.38
C ILE A 72 -0.78 -5.91 5.82
N GLN A 73 -1.63 -6.27 6.78
CA GLN A 73 -2.66 -5.35 7.24
C GLN A 73 -2.09 -4.36 8.28
N PRO A 74 -2.21 -3.04 8.09
CA PRO A 74 -1.78 -2.07 9.08
C PRO A 74 -2.69 -2.13 10.31
N VAL A 75 -2.09 -2.39 11.48
CA VAL A 75 -2.78 -2.50 12.77
C VAL A 75 -2.33 -1.44 13.78
N HIS A 76 -1.49 -0.50 13.35
CA HIS A 76 -0.90 0.54 14.19
C HIS A 76 -1.02 1.90 13.49
N PRO A 77 -1.21 3.00 14.23
CA PRO A 77 -1.17 4.34 13.65
C PRO A 77 0.07 4.57 12.79
N TYR A 78 -0.10 5.32 11.71
CA TYR A 78 0.95 5.79 10.80
C TYR A 78 1.75 4.71 10.04
N THR A 79 1.34 3.44 10.10
CA THR A 79 2.01 2.37 9.34
C THR A 79 1.42 2.10 7.96
N HIS A 80 0.33 2.78 7.58
CA HIS A 80 -0.39 2.51 6.32
C HIS A 80 0.48 2.72 5.08
N VAL A 81 1.26 3.81 5.04
CA VAL A 81 2.17 4.09 3.91
C VAL A 81 3.32 3.07 3.82
N PRO A 82 4.14 2.84 4.87
CA PRO A 82 5.20 1.83 4.80
C PRO A 82 4.67 0.42 4.57
N PHE A 83 3.50 0.05 5.09
CA PHE A 83 2.97 -1.31 4.92
C PHE A 83 2.29 -1.49 3.56
N GLY A 84 1.66 -0.46 3.01
CA GLY A 84 1.21 -0.44 1.62
C GLY A 84 2.37 -0.63 0.64
N LEU A 85 3.49 0.08 0.87
CA LEU A 85 4.74 -0.09 0.12
C LEU A 85 5.25 -1.54 0.21
N LEU A 86 5.43 -2.09 1.42
CA LEU A 86 5.96 -3.45 1.59
C LEU A 86 5.04 -4.50 0.98
N THR A 87 3.73 -4.35 1.14
CA THR A 87 2.74 -5.24 0.52
C THR A 87 2.88 -5.21 -0.99
N ALA A 88 2.99 -4.02 -1.60
CA ALA A 88 3.19 -3.89 -3.04
C ALA A 88 4.49 -4.55 -3.50
N LEU A 89 5.62 -4.26 -2.85
CA LEU A 89 6.92 -4.78 -3.23
C LEU A 89 7.04 -6.30 -3.07
N CYS A 90 6.53 -6.87 -1.97
CA CYS A 90 6.56 -8.32 -1.74
C CYS A 90 5.81 -9.10 -2.83
N ASN A 91 4.76 -8.52 -3.41
CA ASN A 91 4.01 -9.16 -4.49
C ASN A 91 4.52 -8.79 -5.89
N TYR A 92 5.15 -7.62 -6.06
CA TYR A 92 5.70 -7.18 -7.34
C TYR A 92 7.10 -7.77 -7.63
N LEU A 93 7.96 -7.83 -6.62
CA LEU A 93 9.36 -8.27 -6.71
C LEU A 93 9.66 -9.42 -5.75
N PRO A 94 8.89 -10.53 -5.79
CA PRO A 94 9.03 -11.62 -4.82
C PRO A 94 10.38 -12.34 -4.89
N VAL A 95 11.20 -12.07 -5.93
CA VAL A 95 12.53 -12.68 -6.13
C VAL A 95 13.68 -11.86 -5.53
N ALA A 96 13.44 -10.62 -5.08
CA ALA A 96 14.47 -9.85 -4.39
C ALA A 96 14.81 -10.51 -3.04
N SER A 97 16.09 -10.78 -2.78
CA SER A 97 16.53 -11.57 -1.61
C SER A 97 16.03 -11.01 -0.28
N THR A 98 16.07 -9.69 -0.09
CA THR A 98 15.54 -9.03 1.12
C THR A 98 14.04 -9.27 1.28
N LEU A 99 13.29 -9.23 0.18
CA LEU A 99 11.84 -9.46 0.19
C LEU A 99 11.50 -10.94 0.38
N GLN A 100 12.27 -11.87 -0.18
CA GLN A 100 12.07 -13.31 0.05
C GLN A 100 12.18 -13.68 1.53
N ARG A 101 13.19 -13.12 2.21
CA ARG A 101 13.34 -13.31 3.65
C ARG A 101 12.12 -12.78 4.40
N LEU A 102 11.69 -11.56 4.10
CA LEU A 102 10.51 -10.95 4.70
C LEU A 102 9.24 -11.79 4.45
N ILE A 103 9.00 -12.23 3.21
CA ILE A 103 7.88 -13.08 2.84
C ILE A 103 7.91 -14.38 3.64
N SER A 104 9.09 -15.02 3.77
CA SER A 104 9.24 -16.25 4.55
C SER A 104 8.97 -16.03 6.04
N GLU A 105 9.40 -14.90 6.62
CA GLU A 105 9.14 -14.55 8.02
C GLU A 105 7.64 -14.28 8.25
N LEU A 106 6.94 -13.73 7.26
CA LEU A 106 5.52 -13.36 7.35
C LEU A 106 4.55 -14.49 6.97
N SER A 107 5.00 -15.49 6.22
CA SER A 107 4.16 -16.57 5.68
C SER A 107 3.34 -17.34 6.73
N PRO A 108 3.83 -17.61 7.96
CA PRO A 108 3.05 -18.35 8.95
C PRO A 108 1.90 -17.53 9.57
N TYR A 109 1.91 -16.21 9.39
CA TYR A 109 0.99 -15.30 10.05
C TYR A 109 -0.16 -14.91 9.13
N PRO A 110 -1.41 -14.79 9.65
CA PRO A 110 -2.48 -14.14 8.91
C PRO A 110 -2.26 -12.62 8.79
N PRO A 111 -2.94 -11.90 7.87
CA PRO A 111 -2.63 -10.50 7.54
C PRO A 111 -2.53 -9.51 8.72
N PRO A 112 -3.43 -9.50 9.73
CA PRO A 112 -3.28 -8.63 10.90
C PRO A 112 -2.02 -8.93 11.73
N HIS A 113 -1.66 -10.21 11.83
CA HIS A 113 -0.51 -10.66 12.59
C HIS A 113 0.81 -10.33 11.88
N ARG A 114 0.82 -10.32 10.54
CA ARG A 114 1.93 -9.80 9.74
C ARG A 114 2.17 -8.31 10.04
N GLY A 115 1.09 -7.52 10.10
CA GLY A 115 1.15 -6.13 10.54
C GLY A 115 1.73 -5.98 11.95
N LEU A 116 1.21 -6.73 12.91
CA LEU A 116 1.68 -6.70 14.31
C LEU A 116 3.15 -7.15 14.46
N TYR A 117 3.58 -8.10 13.64
CA TYR A 117 4.98 -8.52 13.60
C TYR A 117 5.89 -7.35 13.18
N LEU A 118 5.51 -6.64 12.11
CA LEU A 118 6.31 -5.54 11.58
C LEU A 118 6.28 -4.28 12.45
N THR A 119 5.20 -4.02 13.19
CA THR A 119 5.17 -2.87 14.12
C THR A 119 6.19 -3.02 15.24
N ARG A 120 6.59 -4.25 15.56
CA ARG A 120 7.63 -4.58 16.54
C ARG A 120 9.04 -4.63 15.93
N ASN A 121 9.18 -4.41 14.62
CA ASN A 121 10.47 -4.32 13.96
C ASN A 121 11.05 -2.91 14.14
N TYR A 122 11.87 -2.74 15.18
CA TYR A 122 12.48 -1.45 15.51
C TYR A 122 13.38 -0.90 14.41
N HIS A 123 14.09 -1.78 13.69
CA HIS A 123 14.95 -1.36 12.59
C HIS A 123 14.14 -0.74 11.44
N LEU A 124 13.03 -1.39 11.06
CA LEU A 124 12.13 -0.86 10.03
C LEU A 124 11.53 0.48 10.44
N ARG A 125 11.10 0.61 11.71
CA ARG A 125 10.58 1.88 12.24
C ARG A 125 11.64 2.99 12.24
N ASP A 126 12.88 2.68 12.63
CA ASP A 126 13.96 3.66 12.68
C ASP A 126 14.35 4.13 11.26
N LEU A 127 14.38 3.22 10.28
CA LEU A 127 14.54 3.57 8.86
C LEU A 127 13.42 4.49 8.37
N HIS A 128 12.16 4.11 8.63
CA HIS A 128 11.00 4.90 8.30
C HIS A 128 11.09 6.32 8.92
N ASN A 129 11.30 6.43 10.22
CA ASN A 129 11.38 7.70 10.93
C ASN A 129 12.53 8.57 10.42
N LYS A 130 13.68 7.97 10.04
CA LYS A 130 14.79 8.69 9.43
C LYS A 130 14.40 9.29 8.07
N VAL A 131 13.70 8.55 7.23
CA VAL A 131 13.21 9.05 5.94
C VAL A 131 12.21 10.19 6.15
N VAL A 132 11.22 10.00 7.03
CA VAL A 132 10.20 11.03 7.34
C VAL A 132 10.84 12.34 7.78
N ARG A 133 11.80 12.29 8.71
CA ARG A 133 12.54 13.47 9.16
C ARG A 133 13.32 14.16 8.05
N SER A 134 13.86 13.38 7.11
CA SER A 134 14.65 13.94 6.00
C SER A 134 13.81 14.65 4.94
N LEU A 135 12.54 14.27 4.80
CA LEU A 135 11.62 14.88 3.83
C LEU A 135 10.90 16.10 4.41
N GLY A 136 10.75 16.15 5.74
CA GLY A 136 9.78 17.05 6.35
C GLY A 136 8.36 16.61 6.03
N HIS A 137 7.38 17.25 6.65
CA HIS A 137 5.98 17.10 6.27
C HIS A 137 5.24 18.39 6.55
N ASP A 138 4.20 18.62 5.75
CA ASP A 138 3.17 19.59 6.06
C ASP A 138 2.26 18.99 7.14
N PRO A 139 2.16 19.59 8.35
CA PRO A 139 1.29 19.09 9.41
C PRO A 139 -0.20 19.09 9.03
N ASP A 140 -0.58 19.88 8.02
CA ASP A 140 -1.95 20.00 7.54
C ASP A 140 -2.26 19.06 6.36
N ASP A 141 -1.31 18.20 5.93
CA ASP A 141 -1.56 17.25 4.86
C ASP A 141 -2.61 16.21 5.29
N LEU A 142 -3.75 16.22 4.60
CA LEU A 142 -4.89 15.32 4.82
C LEU A 142 -4.49 13.84 4.73
N PHE A 143 -3.39 13.51 4.04
CA PHE A 143 -2.92 12.15 3.89
C PHE A 143 -2.00 11.65 5.02
N LEU A 144 -1.68 12.48 6.04
CA LEU A 144 -0.97 12.00 7.23
C LEU A 144 -1.73 10.88 7.96
N LYS A 145 -3.05 10.80 7.75
CA LYS A 145 -3.92 9.70 8.15
C LYS A 145 -4.67 9.20 6.92
N CYS A 146 -4.14 8.16 6.28
CA CYS A 146 -4.72 7.56 5.08
C CYS A 146 -4.93 6.05 5.22
N HIS A 147 -5.80 5.51 4.38
CA HIS A 147 -5.87 4.09 4.04
C HIS A 147 -5.22 3.84 2.69
N TYR A 148 -4.98 2.56 2.38
CA TYR A 148 -4.56 2.15 1.04
C TYR A 148 -5.46 1.03 0.48
N SER A 149 -5.60 1.06 -0.85
CA SER A 149 -6.03 -0.08 -1.66
C SER A 149 -4.91 -0.42 -2.64
N LEU A 150 -4.57 -1.68 -2.73
CA LEU A 150 -3.53 -2.22 -3.58
C LEU A 150 -4.16 -3.21 -4.56
N PHE A 151 -4.06 -2.91 -5.85
CA PHE A 151 -4.47 -3.83 -6.90
C PHE A 151 -3.22 -4.48 -7.48
N ILE A 152 -3.20 -5.80 -7.51
CA ILE A 152 -2.14 -6.59 -8.14
C ILE A 152 -2.77 -7.31 -9.32
N LEU A 153 -2.16 -7.25 -10.50
CA LEU A 153 -2.54 -8.07 -11.63
C LEU A 153 -1.54 -9.25 -11.73
N PRO A 154 -1.91 -10.46 -11.27
CA PRO A 154 -1.05 -11.62 -11.42
C PRO A 154 -0.71 -11.89 -12.89
N HIS A 155 0.52 -12.32 -13.16
CA HIS A 155 0.94 -12.73 -14.50
C HIS A 155 0.00 -13.80 -15.06
N GLY A 156 -0.54 -13.55 -16.26
CA GLY A 156 -1.45 -14.47 -16.95
C GLY A 156 -2.91 -14.39 -16.50
N THR A 157 -3.28 -13.39 -15.70
CA THR A 157 -4.67 -13.12 -15.31
C THR A 157 -5.14 -11.77 -15.86
N ILE A 158 -6.46 -11.66 -16.10
CA ILE A 158 -7.13 -10.42 -16.53
C ILE A 158 -7.87 -9.72 -15.37
N GLN A 159 -7.97 -10.35 -14.20
CA GLN A 159 -8.66 -9.81 -13.05
C GLN A 159 -7.66 -9.43 -11.95
N PRO A 160 -7.61 -8.15 -11.53
CA PRO A 160 -6.75 -7.75 -10.44
C PRO A 160 -7.28 -8.27 -9.11
N ILE A 161 -6.36 -8.57 -8.20
CA ILE A 161 -6.63 -8.89 -6.81
C ILE A 161 -6.49 -7.60 -6.00
N GLU A 162 -7.56 -7.21 -5.31
CA GLU A 162 -7.54 -6.07 -4.40
C GLU A 162 -7.14 -6.52 -2.98
N LEU A 163 -6.11 -5.87 -2.43
CA LEU A 163 -5.73 -5.91 -1.03
C LEU A 163 -5.92 -4.52 -0.45
N CYS A 164 -6.76 -4.37 0.56
CA CYS A 164 -7.00 -3.06 1.17
C CYS A 164 -6.78 -3.11 2.68
N SER A 165 -6.34 -1.99 3.24
CA SER A 165 -6.36 -1.80 4.69
C SER A 165 -7.77 -1.49 5.21
N TYR A 166 -8.67 -1.08 4.31
CA TYR A 166 -10.01 -0.58 4.61
C TYR A 166 -10.86 -0.52 3.34
N LYS A 167 -12.13 -0.97 3.36
CA LYS A 167 -13.03 -0.82 2.20
C LYS A 167 -13.87 0.46 2.33
N VAL A 168 -13.80 1.33 1.32
CA VAL A 168 -14.76 2.43 1.14
C VAL A 168 -16.06 1.83 0.58
N SER A 169 -17.01 1.45 1.43
CA SER A 169 -18.22 0.67 1.09
C SER A 169 -17.91 -0.75 0.55
N PRO A 170 -18.53 -1.82 1.09
CA PRO A 170 -18.28 -3.18 0.61
C PRO A 170 -18.96 -3.43 -0.74
N SER A 171 -18.28 -3.10 -1.85
CA SER A 171 -18.68 -3.55 -3.19
C SER A 171 -18.25 -5.01 -3.40
N GLN A 172 -19.07 -5.76 -4.16
CA GLN A 172 -18.69 -7.07 -4.69
C GLN A 172 -17.75 -6.94 -5.89
N ASP A 173 -17.73 -5.76 -6.53
CA ASP A 173 -16.79 -5.42 -7.59
C ASP A 173 -15.49 -4.86 -6.98
N THR A 174 -14.41 -5.61 -7.11
CA THR A 174 -13.07 -5.22 -6.64
C THR A 174 -12.20 -4.69 -7.78
N SER A 175 -12.81 -4.03 -8.78
CA SER A 175 -12.10 -3.35 -9.85
C SER A 175 -11.62 -1.96 -9.44
N THR A 176 -10.59 -1.48 -10.14
CA THR A 176 -10.08 -0.11 -9.98
C THR A 176 -11.12 0.94 -10.36
N ASN A 177 -11.95 0.67 -11.38
CA ASN A 177 -13.02 1.58 -11.82
C ASN A 177 -14.07 1.78 -10.73
N GLU A 178 -14.47 0.71 -10.04
CA GLU A 178 -15.42 0.78 -8.95
C GLU A 178 -14.86 1.56 -7.75
N LEU A 179 -13.58 1.39 -7.41
CA LEU A 179 -12.94 2.23 -6.39
C LEU A 179 -12.92 3.71 -6.80
N LEU A 180 -12.51 4.01 -8.03
CA LEU A 180 -12.47 5.39 -8.54
C LEU A 180 -13.85 6.05 -8.51
N ALA A 181 -14.89 5.34 -8.98
CA ALA A 181 -16.26 5.84 -8.97
C ALA A 181 -16.70 6.25 -7.56
N ARG A 182 -16.46 5.41 -6.56
CA ARG A 182 -16.79 5.69 -5.14
C ARG A 182 -15.99 6.85 -4.57
N LEU A 183 -14.70 6.95 -4.89
CA LEU A 183 -13.86 8.07 -4.45
C LEU A 183 -14.35 9.39 -5.05
N TYR A 184 -14.75 9.41 -6.33
CA TYR A 184 -15.30 10.58 -7.00
C TYR A 184 -16.69 10.96 -6.47
N GLU A 185 -17.59 9.99 -6.28
CA GLU A 185 -18.94 10.22 -5.75
C GLU A 185 -18.91 10.90 -4.38
N GLN A 186 -17.94 10.54 -3.55
CA GLN A 186 -17.77 11.08 -2.20
C GLN A 186 -16.82 12.28 -2.12
N ASP A 187 -16.30 12.75 -3.25
CA ASP A 187 -15.30 13.83 -3.32
C ASP A 187 -14.08 13.56 -2.41
N ILE A 188 -13.61 12.30 -2.38
CA ILE A 188 -12.46 11.88 -1.57
C ILE A 188 -11.19 12.09 -2.41
N PRO A 189 -10.23 12.93 -1.98
CA PRO A 189 -8.97 13.06 -2.68
C PRO A 189 -8.16 11.77 -2.53
N PHE A 190 -7.42 11.41 -3.58
CA PHE A 190 -6.59 10.20 -3.59
C PHE A 190 -5.28 10.41 -4.36
N ARG A 191 -4.30 9.53 -4.11
CA ARG A 191 -3.03 9.47 -4.84
C ARG A 191 -2.78 8.03 -5.32
N ILE A 192 -2.26 7.87 -6.53
CA ILE A 192 -2.01 6.56 -7.16
C ILE A 192 -0.53 6.43 -7.46
N PHE A 193 0.08 5.34 -7.04
CA PHE A 193 1.49 5.05 -7.26
C PHE A 193 1.68 3.71 -7.97
N ILE A 194 2.64 3.69 -8.90
CA ILE A 194 3.07 2.49 -9.61
C ILE A 194 4.56 2.25 -9.37
N PRO A 195 4.98 1.01 -9.08
CA PRO A 195 6.39 0.64 -9.04
C PRO A 195 6.92 0.38 -10.46
N ARG A 196 8.22 0.57 -10.66
CA ARG A 196 8.98 0.26 -11.88
C ARG A 196 10.28 -0.44 -11.51
N ILE A 197 10.58 -1.53 -12.22
CA ILE A 197 11.88 -2.20 -12.12
C ILE A 197 12.91 -1.34 -12.86
N GLU A 198 14.07 -1.15 -12.23
CA GLU A 198 15.26 -0.54 -12.83
C GLU A 198 16.28 -1.61 -13.22
#